data_AF-A0A1S1TIL9-F1
#
_entry.id   AF-A0A1S1TIL9-F1
#
_cell.length_a   1.000
_cell.length_b   1.000
_cell.length_c   1.000
_cell.angle_alpha   90.00
_cell.angle_beta   90.00
_cell.angle_gamma   90.00
#
_symmetry.space_group_name_H-M   'P 1'
#
loop_
_entity.id
_entity.type
_entity.pdbx_description
1 polymer ?
#
loop_
_entity_poly.entity_id
_entity_poly.type
_entity_poly.pdbx_seq_one_letter_code
_entity_poly.pdbx_strand_id
1 'polypeptide(L)'
;MGAVTAEQLEPIYQASLTILREIAIEFSEDTAIRQWKEAGTDVHERRVRLDGEMVMDLMSKAPPHFETTSRDPSQGFEIAPDTMTLDAMQRYIIRIFRGRTRSRRPERPQSPRILYA
;
A
#
# COMPACT_ATOMS: atom_id res chain seq x y z
N MET A 1 17.69 -9.18 18.30
CA MET A 1 17.60 -7.96 19.12
C MET A 1 16.97 -6.90 18.25
N GLY A 2 15.80 -6.37 18.62
CA GLY A 2 15.10 -5.36 17.82
C GLY A 2 15.81 -4.01 17.86
N ALA A 3 15.56 -3.15 16.87
CA ALA A 3 16.12 -1.79 16.83
C ALA A 3 15.56 -0.85 17.93
N VAL A 4 14.47 -1.25 18.58
CA VAL A 4 13.72 -0.48 19.58
C VAL A 4 13.31 -1.42 20.72
N THR A 5 13.41 -0.97 21.99
CA THR A 5 12.91 -1.74 23.15
C THR A 5 11.40 -1.59 23.33
N ALA A 6 10.79 -2.43 24.16
CA ALA A 6 9.34 -2.34 24.45
C ALA A 6 8.97 -0.99 25.09
N GLU A 7 9.80 -0.50 26.01
CA GLU A 7 9.60 0.79 26.68
C GLU A 7 9.74 1.97 25.73
N GLN A 8 10.55 1.83 24.67
CA GLN A 8 10.70 2.84 23.62
C GLN A 8 9.58 2.77 22.57
N LEU A 9 8.95 1.61 22.40
CA LEU A 9 7.85 1.41 21.45
C LEU A 9 6.55 2.06 21.95
N GLU A 10 6.27 1.96 23.26
CA GLU A 10 5.01 2.48 23.84
C GLU A 10 4.80 3.99 23.59
N PRO A 11 5.80 4.89 23.77
CA PRO A 11 5.64 6.29 23.42
C PRO A 11 5.35 6.53 21.93
N ILE A 12 5.96 5.74 21.03
CA ILE A 12 5.72 5.84 19.59
C ILE A 12 4.27 5.43 19.28
N TYR A 13 3.80 4.35 19.92
CA TYR A 13 2.44 3.87 19.77
C TYR A 13 1.42 4.94 20.23
N GLN A 14 1.59 5.49 21.43
CA GLN A 14 0.69 6.53 21.96
C GLN A 14 0.72 7.82 21.15
N ALA A 15 1.89 8.26 20.69
CA ALA A 15 2.02 9.41 19.80
C ALA A 15 1.29 9.17 18.47
N SER A 16 1.41 7.98 17.90
CA SER A 16 0.72 7.60 16.67
C SER A 16 -0.80 7.67 16.82
N LEU A 17 -1.35 7.11 17.90
CA LEU A 17 -2.79 7.18 18.19
C LEU A 17 -3.28 8.61 18.41
N THR A 18 -2.47 9.42 19.10
CA THR A 18 -2.79 10.85 19.34
C THR A 18 -2.90 11.61 18.02
N ILE A 19 -1.98 11.38 17.07
CA ILE A 19 -2.05 11.99 15.73
C ILE A 19 -3.34 11.59 15.00
N LEU A 20 -3.67 10.30 15.00
CA LEU A 20 -4.88 9.79 14.33
C LEU A 20 -6.17 10.38 14.91
N ARG A 21 -6.22 10.58 16.23
CA ARG A 21 -7.37 11.13 16.94
C ARG A 21 -7.46 12.65 16.81
N GLU A 22 -6.36 13.38 16.97
CA GLU A 22 -6.40 14.84 17.11
C GLU A 22 -6.17 15.57 15.78
N ILE A 23 -5.24 15.09 14.95
CA ILE A 23 -4.86 15.72 13.68
C ILE A 23 -5.75 15.25 12.52
N ALA A 24 -6.22 14.00 12.58
CA ALA A 24 -7.02 13.33 11.54
C ALA A 24 -6.22 12.96 10.26
N ILE A 25 -6.85 12.17 9.39
CA ILE A 25 -6.37 11.85 8.04
C ILE A 25 -7.31 12.47 7.01
N GLU A 26 -6.76 13.10 5.98
CA GLU A 26 -7.54 13.59 4.84
C GLU A 26 -7.66 12.50 3.76
N PHE A 27 -8.89 12.16 3.36
CA PHE A 27 -9.18 11.19 2.31
C PHE A 27 -9.66 11.90 1.04
N SER A 28 -8.95 11.73 -0.08
CA SER A 28 -9.27 12.38 -1.37
C SER A 28 -10.44 11.76 -2.13
N GLU A 29 -10.84 10.54 -1.78
CA GLU A 29 -11.91 9.81 -2.47
C GLU A 29 -13.25 9.91 -1.73
N ASP A 30 -14.32 10.25 -2.45
CA ASP A 30 -15.66 10.41 -1.87
C ASP A 30 -16.24 9.08 -1.34
N THR A 31 -15.88 7.97 -1.99
CA THR A 31 -16.26 6.62 -1.54
C THR A 31 -15.70 6.31 -0.16
N ALA A 32 -14.45 6.69 0.11
CA ALA A 32 -13.83 6.48 1.43
C ALA A 32 -14.53 7.32 2.50
N ILE A 33 -14.83 8.59 2.20
CA ILE A 33 -15.58 9.47 3.11
C ILE A 33 -16.96 8.89 3.45
N ARG A 34 -17.67 8.35 2.46
CA ARG A 34 -18.95 7.69 2.69
C ARG A 34 -18.81 6.46 3.60
N GLN A 35 -17.83 5.59 3.33
CA GLN A 35 -17.59 4.39 4.14
C GLN A 35 -17.27 4.73 5.60
N TRP A 36 -16.46 5.77 5.85
CA TRP A 36 -16.16 6.20 7.22
C TRP A 36 -17.38 6.78 7.95
N LYS A 37 -18.23 7.54 7.25
CA LYS A 37 -19.51 8.01 7.82
C LYS A 37 -20.45 6.85 8.13
N GLU A 38 -20.55 5.85 7.25
CA GLU A 38 -21.35 4.64 7.46
C GLU A 38 -20.81 3.81 8.64
N ALA A 39 -19.50 3.81 8.86
CA ALA A 39 -18.85 3.20 10.03
C ALA A 39 -19.02 4.01 11.33
N GLY A 40 -19.68 5.17 11.30
CA GLY A 40 -19.93 6.01 12.47
C GLY A 40 -18.72 6.82 12.95
N THR A 41 -17.70 6.98 12.10
CA THR A 41 -16.48 7.73 12.43
C THR A 41 -16.72 9.24 12.40
N ASP A 42 -15.96 10.01 13.20
CA ASP A 42 -15.98 11.48 13.16
C ASP A 42 -15.36 11.99 11.86
N VAL A 43 -16.21 12.50 10.96
CA VAL A 43 -15.81 13.00 9.64
C VAL A 43 -16.24 14.45 9.48
N HIS A 44 -15.26 15.33 9.27
CA HIS A 44 -15.45 16.74 8.91
C HIS A 44 -14.94 16.99 7.50
N GLU A 45 -15.85 17.27 6.57
CA GLU A 45 -15.55 17.40 5.14
C GLU A 45 -14.81 16.17 4.59
N ARG A 46 -13.48 16.28 4.42
CA ARG A 46 -12.58 15.22 3.95
C ARG A 46 -11.67 14.65 5.03
N ARG A 47 -11.75 15.15 6.26
CA ARG A 47 -10.91 14.75 7.38
C ARG A 47 -11.64 13.76 8.28
N VAL A 48 -10.97 12.66 8.58
CA VAL A 48 -11.49 11.54 9.36
C VAL A 48 -10.62 11.37 10.59
N ARG A 49 -11.20 11.51 11.78
CA ARG A 49 -10.53 11.21 13.06
C ARG A 49 -10.75 9.76 13.42
N LEU A 50 -9.66 9.06 13.71
CA LEU A 50 -9.71 7.63 14.04
C LEU A 50 -9.37 7.47 15.52
N ASP A 51 -10.29 6.87 16.27
CA ASP A 51 -10.04 6.50 17.66
C ASP A 51 -9.16 5.25 17.75
N GLY A 52 -8.34 5.15 18.80
CA GLY A 52 -7.42 4.04 18.98
C GLY A 52 -8.12 2.68 19.09
N GLU A 53 -9.26 2.59 19.76
CA GLU A 53 -10.01 1.32 19.86
C GLU A 53 -10.51 0.87 18.48
N MET A 54 -11.01 1.81 17.67
CA MET A 54 -11.44 1.53 16.30
C MET A 54 -10.27 1.07 15.41
N VAL A 55 -9.12 1.73 15.52
CA VAL A 55 -7.92 1.34 14.76
C VAL A 55 -7.51 -0.08 15.11
N MET A 56 -7.49 -0.43 16.41
CA MET A 56 -7.10 -1.76 16.86
C MET A 56 -8.13 -2.83 16.46
N ASP A 57 -9.43 -2.53 16.50
CA ASP A 57 -10.48 -3.43 15.98
C ASP A 57 -10.29 -3.70 14.48
N LEU A 58 -10.03 -2.65 13.68
CA LEU A 58 -9.77 -2.80 12.25
C LEU A 58 -8.49 -3.59 11.97
N MET A 59 -7.42 -3.32 12.72
CA MET A 59 -6.16 -4.08 12.61
C MET A 59 -6.34 -5.55 12.95
N SER A 60 -7.20 -5.89 13.92
CA SER A 60 -7.47 -7.28 14.30
C SER A 60 -8.07 -8.13 13.18
N LYS A 61 -8.71 -7.49 12.18
CA LYS A 61 -9.29 -8.15 11.01
C LYS A 61 -8.26 -8.47 9.94
N ALA A 62 -7.08 -7.85 9.99
CA ALA A 62 -6.01 -8.12 9.05
C ALA A 62 -5.37 -9.49 9.36
N PRO A 63 -5.26 -10.40 8.38
CA PRO A 63 -4.65 -11.70 8.62
C PRO A 63 -3.13 -11.54 8.81
N PRO A 64 -2.50 -12.34 9.70
CA PRO A 64 -1.07 -12.27 9.93
C PRO A 64 -0.24 -12.81 8.75
N HIS A 65 -0.86 -13.63 7.88
CA HIS A 65 -0.28 -14.13 6.64
C HIS A 65 -1.38 -14.34 5.59
N PHE A 66 -1.02 -14.28 4.30
CA PHE A 66 -1.91 -14.65 3.21
C PHE A 66 -1.13 -15.08 1.96
N GLU A 67 -1.75 -15.91 1.12
CA GLU A 67 -1.20 -16.34 -0.16
C GLU A 67 -1.62 -15.41 -1.29
N THR A 68 -0.69 -15.10 -2.18
CA THR A 68 -0.96 -14.34 -3.39
C THR A 68 -1.46 -15.24 -4.51
N THR A 69 -2.53 -14.81 -5.19
CA THR A 69 -3.05 -15.53 -6.36
C THR A 69 -2.28 -15.13 -7.61
N SER A 70 -1.57 -16.08 -8.22
CA SER A 70 -0.90 -15.92 -9.51
C SER A 70 -1.70 -16.56 -10.64
N ARG A 71 -1.54 -16.05 -11.87
CA ARG A 71 -2.09 -16.68 -13.09
C ARG A 71 -1.47 -18.05 -13.34
N ASP A 72 -0.18 -18.19 -13.03
CA ASP A 72 0.52 -19.47 -13.00
C ASP A 72 0.58 -19.92 -11.53
N PRO A 73 -0.15 -21.01 -11.15
CA PRO A 73 -0.17 -21.48 -9.77
C PRO A 73 1.22 -21.82 -9.20
N SER A 74 2.20 -22.15 -10.05
CA SER A 74 3.58 -22.43 -9.61
C SER A 74 4.38 -21.18 -9.20
N GLN A 75 3.79 -19.99 -9.38
CA GLN A 75 4.39 -18.69 -9.07
C GLN A 75 3.64 -17.95 -7.95
N GLY A 76 2.70 -18.60 -7.28
CA GLY A 76 2.10 -18.07 -6.05
C GLY A 76 3.15 -18.00 -4.93
N PHE A 77 3.02 -17.01 -4.05
CA PHE A 77 3.90 -16.85 -2.89
C PHE A 77 3.11 -16.32 -1.68
N GLU A 78 3.63 -16.58 -0.49
CA GLU A 78 3.06 -16.12 0.79
C GLU A 78 3.66 -14.79 1.23
N ILE A 79 2.82 -13.94 1.83
CA ILE A 79 3.25 -12.77 2.60
C ILE A 79 2.99 -13.09 4.07
N ALA A 80 4.06 -13.19 4.86
CA ALA A 80 4.07 -13.52 6.28
C ALA A 80 5.28 -12.88 7.01
N PRO A 81 5.30 -12.84 8.36
CA PRO A 81 6.34 -12.14 9.13
C PRO A 81 7.78 -12.58 8.84
N ASP A 82 7.97 -13.86 8.53
CA ASP A 82 9.30 -14.46 8.29
C ASP A 82 9.61 -14.62 6.80
N THR A 83 8.83 -13.98 5.92
CA THR A 83 9.02 -14.04 4.46
C THR A 83 9.59 -12.73 3.92
N MET A 84 10.36 -12.83 2.84
CA MET A 84 10.87 -11.67 2.11
C MET A 84 10.52 -11.83 0.62
N THR A 85 9.65 -10.96 0.11
CA THR A 85 9.31 -10.89 -1.31
C THR A 85 9.99 -9.70 -1.96
N LEU A 86 10.51 -9.88 -3.18
CA LEU A 86 11.13 -8.83 -3.96
C LEU A 86 10.27 -8.51 -5.18
N ASP A 87 9.98 -7.23 -5.39
CA ASP A 87 9.31 -6.75 -6.60
C ASP A 87 10.24 -5.81 -7.38
N ALA A 88 9.94 -5.62 -8.65
CA ALA A 88 10.63 -4.67 -9.50
C ALA A 88 10.35 -3.23 -9.05
N MET A 89 11.34 -2.37 -9.27
CA MET A 89 11.19 -0.93 -9.02
C MET A 89 10.02 -0.36 -9.83
N GLN A 90 9.03 0.22 -9.15
CA GLN A 90 7.77 0.59 -9.80
C GLN A 90 7.86 1.74 -10.82
N ARG A 91 8.97 2.51 -10.89
CA ARG A 91 9.20 3.49 -11.97
C ARG A 91 10.59 4.17 -12.01
N TYR A 92 11.61 3.62 -12.67
CA TYR A 92 12.70 4.40 -13.29
C TYR A 92 13.29 3.61 -14.48
N ILE A 93 13.58 4.29 -15.59
CA ILE A 93 14.32 3.70 -16.72
C ILE A 93 15.69 4.37 -16.78
N ILE A 94 16.71 3.67 -16.29
CA ILE A 94 18.09 4.11 -16.47
C ILE A 94 18.63 3.45 -17.74
N ARG A 95 18.75 4.23 -18.81
CA ARG A 95 19.38 3.76 -20.05
C ARG A 95 20.84 4.18 -20.07
N ILE A 96 21.73 3.27 -19.68
CA ILE A 96 23.18 3.48 -19.83
C ILE A 96 23.55 3.10 -21.27
N PHE A 97 23.53 4.07 -22.19
CA PHE A 97 24.15 3.88 -23.50
C PHE A 97 25.67 3.98 -23.37
N ARG A 98 26.37 2.85 -23.42
CA ARG A 98 27.82 2.81 -23.71
C ARG A 98 28.02 2.30 -25.14
N GLY A 99 28.46 3.19 -26.03
CA GLY A 99 28.86 2.86 -27.40
C GLY A 99 27.79 3.17 -28.45
N ARG A 100 28.22 3.81 -29.54
CA ARG A 100 27.39 4.30 -30.67
C ARG A 100 26.40 3.24 -31.17
N THR A 101 25.12 3.44 -30.94
CA THR A 101 24.06 2.69 -31.64
C THR A 101 23.75 3.41 -32.94
N ARG A 102 24.02 2.77 -34.09
CA ARG A 102 23.45 3.19 -35.38
C ARG A 102 21.94 3.01 -35.26
N SER A 103 21.18 4.10 -35.31
CA SER A 103 19.73 4.04 -35.17
C SER A 103 19.12 3.27 -36.33
N ARG A 104 18.60 2.07 -36.09
CA ARG A 104 17.46 1.58 -36.84
C ARG A 104 16.30 1.60 -35.85
N ARG A 105 15.36 2.53 -36.03
CA ARG A 105 14.06 2.46 -35.34
C ARG A 105 13.52 1.05 -35.63
N PRO A 106 13.21 0.22 -34.62
CA PRO A 106 12.25 -0.85 -34.85
C PRO A 106 10.91 -0.14 -35.10
N GLU A 107 10.26 -0.45 -36.22
CA GLU A 107 8.85 -0.07 -36.41
C GLU A 107 8.06 -0.60 -35.21
N ARG A 108 7.20 0.26 -34.64
CA ARG A 108 6.29 -0.19 -33.59
C ARG A 108 5.41 -1.29 -34.21
N PRO A 109 5.37 -2.52 -33.67
CA PRO A 109 4.25 -3.39 -34.01
C PRO A 109 2.97 -2.65 -33.58
N GLN A 110 2.01 -2.54 -34.49
CA GLN A 110 0.70 -1.98 -34.17
C GLN A 110 0.11 -2.83 -33.05
N SER A 111 -0.08 -2.24 -31.87
CA SER A 111 -0.71 -2.92 -30.75
C SER A 111 -2.11 -3.38 -31.17
N PRO A 112 -2.51 -4.65 -30.95
CA PRO A 112 -3.89 -5.03 -31.17
C PRO A 112 -4.78 -4.21 -30.23
N ARG A 113 -5.83 -3.61 -30.80
CA ARG A 113 -6.89 -2.94 -30.04
C ARG A 113 -7.56 -4.00 -29.16
N ILE A 114 -7.24 -4.03 -27.88
CA ILE A 114 -8.05 -4.75 -26.90
C ILE A 114 -9.28 -3.86 -26.65
N LEU A 115 -10.37 -4.17 -27.34
CA LEU A 115 -11.71 -3.69 -27.02
C LEU A 115 -12.17 -4.46 -25.78
N TYR A 116 -12.42 -3.77 -24.68
CA TYR A 116 -13.20 -4.33 -23.59
C TYR A 116 -14.67 -4.35 -24.06
N ALA A 117 -15.27 -5.55 -24.06
CA ALA A 117 -16.72 -5.76 -24.12
C ALA A 117 -17.23 -5.97 -22.70
#